data_AF-A0A838JER3-F1
#
_entry.id   AF-A0A838JER3-F1
#
_cell.length_a   1.000
_cell.length_b   1.000
_cell.length_c   1.000
_cell.angle_alpha   90.00
_cell.angle_beta   90.00
_cell.angle_gamma   90.00
#
_symmetry.space_group_name_H-M   'P 1'
#
loop_
_entity.id
_entity.type
_entity.pdbx_description
1 polymer ?
#
loop_
_entity_poly.entity_id
_entity_poly.type
_entity_poly.pdbx_seq_one_letter_code
_entity_poly.pdbx_strand_id
1 'polypeptide(L)'
;MATGSFRRDGTRVIIQVYDPAKGCNVKIPRKHIRQLDGASDDDIQRFINLYIQTHRLGAERVAKRYLAPTDEAEFTFEQFLNEYSKLRNTRPITRNTERYRWDKYIVPFFVMERSLKDVRAWENVLTEFAPHLMANSGLQINQIKKVLGLLKRFSIYLVSHRILTRRWELILPTENRASATPLPSELEPNTVLQFMRTATPRHALLAGLGFFASLRPEESFALTRAHFLTGSLAKDRAKTYTRFAQYGLGSGLSIFIDIVLSADGLDEPKTAYSKAVVNVWDKDAAVLIASLIKELPTGAVLFDGRSRDTLFKSWRKWGIPGYTLHDLRRASGLHLGRRVDIPVTLLQDHLRHADIKTTQLYMRAPTIDKGAVTQDFDDVG
;
A
#
# COMPACT_ATOMS: atom_id res chain seq x y z
N MET A 1 23.98 18.62 -4.39
CA MET A 1 23.25 17.60 -5.20
C MET A 1 22.54 18.31 -6.32
N ALA A 2 22.50 17.75 -7.54
CA ALA A 2 21.84 18.37 -8.68
C ALA A 2 20.34 18.58 -8.40
N THR A 3 19.88 19.81 -8.61
CA THR A 3 18.49 20.28 -8.40
C THR A 3 17.53 19.84 -9.51
N GLY A 4 18.06 19.14 -10.52
CA GLY A 4 17.32 18.40 -11.53
C GLY A 4 18.06 17.13 -11.92
N SER A 5 17.33 16.20 -12.53
CA SER A 5 17.83 14.92 -13.02
C SER A 5 17.10 14.56 -14.31
N PHE A 6 17.74 13.78 -15.17
CA PHE A 6 17.09 13.21 -16.34
C PHE A 6 17.28 11.70 -16.43
N ARG A 7 16.43 11.06 -17.22
CA ARG A 7 16.61 9.68 -17.66
C ARG A 7 16.14 9.53 -19.09
N ARG A 8 16.69 8.54 -19.80
CA ARG A 8 16.23 8.13 -21.13
C ARG A 8 15.28 6.95 -21.01
N ASP A 9 14.19 7.00 -21.77
CA ASP A 9 13.21 5.93 -21.93
C ASP A 9 13.10 5.63 -23.43
N GLY A 10 13.95 4.72 -23.89
CA GLY A 10 14.27 4.57 -25.31
C GLY A 10 14.94 5.83 -25.86
N THR A 11 14.35 6.42 -26.90
CA THR A 11 14.83 7.69 -27.50
C THR A 11 14.31 8.94 -26.79
N ARG A 12 13.44 8.80 -25.78
CA ARG A 12 12.79 9.95 -25.14
C ARG A 12 13.52 10.36 -23.87
N VAL A 13 13.75 11.66 -23.72
CA VAL A 13 14.31 12.22 -22.48
C VAL A 13 13.19 12.67 -21.55
N ILE A 14 13.28 12.23 -20.28
CA ILE A 14 12.40 12.65 -19.20
C ILE A 14 13.22 13.44 -18.20
N ILE A 15 12.85 14.71 -17.98
CA ILE A 15 13.53 15.60 -17.04
C ILE A 15 12.63 15.87 -15.82
N GLN A 16 13.23 15.79 -14.64
CA GLN A 16 12.61 16.15 -13.36
C GLN A 16 13.42 17.23 -12.67
N VAL A 17 12.75 18.23 -12.12
CA VAL A 17 13.34 19.32 -11.34
C VAL A 17 12.59 19.49 -10.03
N TYR A 18 13.27 19.93 -8.98
CA TYR A 18 12.62 20.19 -7.69
C TYR A 18 11.87 21.52 -7.72
N ASP A 19 10.57 21.48 -7.41
CA ASP A 19 9.72 22.65 -7.27
C ASP A 19 9.55 22.97 -5.77
N PRO A 20 10.19 24.03 -5.26
CA PRO A 20 10.11 24.38 -3.84
C PRO A 20 8.70 24.77 -3.40
N ALA A 21 7.88 25.37 -4.28
CA ALA A 21 6.50 25.73 -3.96
C ALA A 21 5.62 24.49 -3.75
N LYS A 22 5.97 23.36 -4.39
CA LYS A 22 5.24 22.09 -4.26
C LYS A 22 5.94 21.09 -3.34
N GLY A 23 7.12 21.41 -2.82
CA GLY A 23 7.91 20.53 -1.96
C GLY A 23 8.22 19.16 -2.56
N CYS A 24 8.25 19.03 -3.89
CA CYS A 24 8.46 17.76 -4.58
C CYS A 24 9.13 17.91 -5.95
N ASN A 25 9.62 16.79 -6.50
CA ASN A 25 10.14 16.77 -7.86
C ASN A 25 8.98 16.78 -8.86
N VAL A 26 8.98 17.76 -9.75
CA VAL A 26 8.03 17.88 -10.84
C VAL A 26 8.68 17.49 -12.16
N LYS A 27 7.90 16.87 -13.04
CA LYS A 27 8.35 16.59 -14.42
C LYS A 27 8.23 17.87 -15.23
N ILE A 28 9.28 18.22 -15.98
CA ILE A 28 9.20 19.33 -16.93
C ILE A 28 8.20 18.94 -18.03
N PRO A 29 7.22 19.82 -18.37
CA PRO A 29 6.26 19.53 -19.40
C PRO A 29 6.93 19.22 -20.74
N ARG A 30 6.40 18.22 -21.44
CA ARG A 30 7.01 17.66 -22.65
C ARG A 30 7.31 18.68 -23.75
N LYS A 31 6.45 19.70 -23.87
CA LYS A 31 6.60 20.80 -24.84
C LYS A 31 7.92 21.57 -24.70
N HIS A 32 8.56 21.54 -23.52
CA HIS A 32 9.83 22.23 -23.27
C HIS A 32 11.07 21.37 -23.47
N ILE A 33 10.94 20.05 -23.60
CA ILE A 33 12.07 19.11 -23.59
C ILE A 33 12.10 18.18 -24.80
N ARG A 34 11.20 18.37 -25.78
CA ARG A 34 11.10 17.52 -26.98
C ARG A 34 12.36 17.56 -27.85
N GLN A 35 12.96 18.74 -27.95
CA GLN A 35 14.18 18.99 -28.70
C GLN A 35 15.42 18.29 -28.11
N LEU A 36 15.32 17.73 -26.89
CA LEU A 36 16.44 17.13 -26.19
C LEU A 36 16.56 15.61 -26.40
N ASP A 37 15.61 14.97 -27.08
CA ASP A 37 15.58 13.51 -27.26
C ASP A 37 16.84 12.96 -27.96
N GLY A 38 17.42 13.73 -28.89
CA GLY A 38 18.67 13.40 -29.57
C GLY A 38 19.90 14.18 -29.06
N ALA A 39 19.74 15.00 -28.01
CA ALA A 39 20.82 15.83 -27.50
C ALA A 39 21.81 15.00 -26.66
N SER A 40 23.04 15.49 -26.52
CA SER A 40 24.02 14.89 -25.61
C SER A 40 23.60 15.07 -24.14
N ASP A 41 24.11 14.24 -23.25
CA ASP A 41 23.83 14.34 -21.81
C ASP A 41 24.29 15.69 -21.23
N ASP A 42 25.37 16.27 -21.76
CA ASP A 42 25.86 17.60 -21.39
C ASP A 42 24.91 18.73 -21.82
N ASP A 43 24.30 18.62 -23.00
CA ASP A 43 23.31 19.58 -23.47
C ASP A 43 22.01 19.48 -22.66
N ILE A 44 21.61 18.26 -22.28
CA ILE A 44 20.48 18.02 -21.38
C ILE A 44 20.76 18.65 -20.00
N GLN A 45 21.98 18.47 -19.47
CA GLN A 45 22.37 19.04 -18.19
C GLN A 45 22.45 20.58 -18.22
N ARG A 46 22.96 21.17 -19.31
CA ARG A 46 22.93 22.62 -19.53
C ARG A 46 21.49 23.15 -19.60
N PHE A 47 20.59 22.45 -20.30
CA PHE A 47 19.18 22.81 -20.33
C PHE A 47 18.56 22.76 -18.92
N ILE A 48 18.81 21.70 -18.14
CA ILE A 48 18.32 21.58 -16.77
C ILE A 48 18.73 22.79 -15.94
N ASN A 49 20.01 23.16 -15.98
CA ASN A 49 20.54 24.28 -15.20
C ASN A 49 19.89 25.61 -15.62
N LEU A 50 19.75 25.85 -16.92
CA LEU A 50 19.10 27.05 -17.44
C LEU A 50 17.63 27.10 -17.04
N TYR A 51 16.90 25.98 -17.19
CA TYR A 51 15.48 25.90 -16.85
C TYR A 51 15.23 26.18 -15.36
N ILE A 52 16.09 25.64 -14.50
CA ILE A 52 16.08 25.85 -13.05
C ILE A 52 16.27 27.33 -12.74
N GLN A 53 17.27 27.98 -13.34
CA GLN A 53 17.52 29.42 -13.16
C GLN A 53 16.35 30.29 -13.64
N THR A 54 15.87 30.06 -14.87
CA THR A 54 14.79 30.86 -15.49
C THR A 54 13.49 30.80 -14.70
N HIS A 55 13.14 29.62 -14.18
CA HIS A 55 11.88 29.41 -13.45
C HIS A 55 12.03 29.57 -11.93
N ARG A 56 13.20 30.04 -11.45
CA ARG A 56 13.56 30.11 -10.03
C ARG A 56 13.29 28.78 -9.28
N LEU A 57 13.40 27.66 -10.00
CA LEU A 57 13.31 26.33 -9.43
C LEU A 57 14.66 25.98 -8.81
N GLY A 58 14.70 25.03 -7.88
CA GLY A 58 15.97 24.57 -7.31
C GLY A 58 16.81 25.59 -6.53
N ALA A 59 16.25 26.73 -6.10
CA ALA A 59 16.99 27.71 -5.30
C ALA A 59 17.46 27.16 -3.93
N GLU A 60 16.86 26.10 -3.41
CA GLU A 60 17.39 25.38 -2.25
C GLU A 60 17.15 23.88 -2.38
N ARG A 61 18.18 23.16 -2.84
CA ARG A 61 18.36 21.76 -2.46
C ARG A 61 19.80 21.50 -2.05
N VAL A 62 20.29 22.35 -1.16
CA VAL A 62 21.02 21.77 -0.04
C VAL A 62 19.91 21.14 0.79
N ALA A 63 19.86 19.81 0.87
CA ALA A 63 19.36 19.25 2.11
C ALA A 63 20.29 19.86 3.15
N LYS A 64 19.90 20.99 3.76
CA LYS A 64 20.51 21.36 5.02
C LYS A 64 20.18 20.14 5.84
N ARG A 65 21.17 19.27 6.03
CA ARG A 65 21.18 18.38 7.16
C ARG A 65 21.16 19.35 8.33
N TYR A 66 19.94 19.66 8.79
CA TYR A 66 19.72 20.62 9.88
C TYR A 66 20.37 20.12 11.15
N LEU A 67 20.61 18.80 11.20
CA LEU A 67 21.44 18.12 12.14
C LEU A 67 22.64 17.49 11.41
N ALA A 68 23.86 17.77 11.89
CA ALA A 68 25.05 17.02 11.53
C ALA A 68 24.97 15.60 12.12
N PRO A 69 25.68 14.61 11.56
CA PRO A 69 25.75 13.26 12.14
C PRO A 69 26.26 13.23 13.59
N THR A 70 26.98 14.28 14.01
CA THR A 70 27.48 14.48 15.36
C THR A 70 26.49 15.16 16.30
N ASP A 71 25.40 15.74 15.79
CA ASP A 71 24.36 16.32 16.64
C ASP A 71 23.63 15.18 17.38
N GLU A 72 23.42 15.35 18.69
CA GLU A 72 22.89 14.30 19.55
C GLU A 72 21.55 13.72 19.05
N ALA A 73 20.64 14.58 18.59
CA ALA A 73 19.35 14.17 18.04
C ALA A 73 19.48 13.22 16.84
N GLU A 74 20.41 13.51 15.93
CA GLU A 74 20.63 12.72 14.72
C GLU A 74 21.33 11.40 15.05
N PHE A 75 22.36 11.46 15.88
CA PHE A 75 23.09 10.28 16.34
C PHE A 75 22.16 9.30 17.08
N THR A 76 21.39 9.79 18.05
CA THR A 76 20.47 8.97 18.85
C THR A 76 19.33 8.40 18.00
N PHE A 77 18.83 9.16 17.02
CA PHE A 77 17.82 8.65 16.10
C PHE A 77 18.34 7.55 15.18
N GLU A 78 19.59 7.65 14.70
CA GLU A 78 20.20 6.56 13.92
C GLU A 78 20.43 5.29 14.75
N GLN A 79 20.86 5.42 16.01
CA GLN A 79 20.96 4.27 16.92
C GLN A 79 19.59 3.62 17.13
N PHE A 80 18.56 4.44 17.39
CA PHE A 80 17.18 3.99 17.47
C PHE A 80 16.74 3.23 16.21
N LEU A 81 16.96 3.77 15.01
CA LEU A 81 16.58 3.09 13.77
C LEU A 81 17.33 1.77 13.59
N ASN A 82 18.62 1.72 13.93
CA ASN A 82 19.41 0.49 13.86
C ASN A 82 18.86 -0.60 14.78
N GLU A 83 18.63 -0.27 16.05
CA GLU A 83 18.10 -1.21 17.04
C GLU A 83 16.66 -1.61 16.74
N TYR A 84 15.80 -0.65 16.42
CA TYR A 84 14.42 -0.89 16.06
C TYR A 84 14.32 -1.81 14.83
N SER A 85 15.16 -1.59 13.83
CA SER A 85 15.21 -2.44 12.64
C SER A 85 15.62 -3.87 12.97
N LYS A 86 16.62 -4.07 13.84
CA LYS A 86 17.04 -5.40 14.29
C LYS A 86 15.95 -6.10 15.10
N LEU A 87 15.42 -5.43 16.14
CA LEU A 87 14.43 -6.00 17.06
C LEU A 87 13.12 -6.39 16.37
N ARG A 88 12.68 -5.61 15.38
CA ARG A 88 11.42 -5.85 14.65
C ARG A 88 11.62 -6.54 13.31
N ASN A 89 12.86 -6.91 12.96
CA ASN A 89 13.24 -7.40 11.64
C ASN A 89 12.61 -6.56 10.52
N THR A 90 12.71 -5.23 10.63
CA THR A 90 12.03 -4.34 9.68
C THR A 90 12.73 -4.34 8.34
N ARG A 91 11.94 -4.32 7.26
CA ARG A 91 12.47 -4.21 5.90
C ARG A 91 13.13 -2.85 5.63
N PRO A 92 14.10 -2.77 4.71
CA PRO A 92 14.74 -1.51 4.33
C PRO A 92 13.76 -0.39 3.96
N ILE A 93 12.67 -0.71 3.26
CA ILE A 93 11.64 0.27 2.89
C ILE A 93 10.97 0.91 4.11
N THR A 94 10.76 0.15 5.19
CA THR A 94 10.17 0.68 6.42
C THR A 94 11.14 1.65 7.10
N ARG A 95 12.42 1.27 7.21
CA ARG A 95 13.47 2.16 7.72
C ARG A 95 13.55 3.46 6.94
N ASN A 96 13.60 3.37 5.60
CA ASN A 96 13.64 4.53 4.72
C ASN A 96 12.40 5.43 4.88
N THR A 97 11.23 4.83 5.11
CA THR A 97 9.99 5.58 5.35
C THR A 97 10.03 6.31 6.69
N GLU A 98 10.55 5.69 7.76
CA GLU A 98 10.69 6.36 9.06
C GLU A 98 11.73 7.48 9.00
N ARG A 99 12.88 7.24 8.33
CA ARG A 99 13.90 8.26 8.06
C ARG A 99 13.33 9.45 7.28
N TYR A 100 12.55 9.18 6.23
CA TYR A 100 11.88 10.22 5.48
C TYR A 100 10.97 11.08 6.37
N ARG A 101 10.23 10.48 7.31
CA ARG A 101 9.38 11.24 8.24
C ARG A 101 10.19 12.10 9.20
N TRP A 102 11.31 11.57 9.68
CA TRP A 102 12.27 12.29 10.51
C TRP A 102 12.77 13.54 9.80
N ASP A 103 13.36 13.36 8.62
CA ASP A 103 13.98 14.45 7.85
C ASP A 103 12.97 15.48 7.35
N LYS A 104 11.75 15.04 6.99
CA LYS A 104 10.76 15.91 6.35
C LYS A 104 9.81 16.60 7.31
N TYR A 105 9.46 15.99 8.44
CA TYR A 105 8.40 16.50 9.32
C TYR A 105 8.87 16.78 10.74
N ILE A 106 9.75 15.95 11.28
CA ILE A 106 10.16 16.07 12.69
C ILE A 106 11.28 17.10 12.83
N VAL A 107 12.40 16.88 12.14
CA VAL A 107 13.58 17.76 12.23
C VAL A 107 13.24 19.20 11.84
N PRO A 108 12.49 19.49 10.76
CA PRO A 108 12.14 20.86 10.43
C PRO A 108 11.40 21.60 11.55
N PHE A 109 10.42 20.96 12.18
CA PHE A 109 9.69 21.59 13.27
C PHE A 109 10.58 21.85 14.49
N PHE A 110 11.19 20.80 15.07
CA PHE A 110 11.92 20.97 16.33
C PHE A 110 13.23 21.74 16.16
N VAL A 111 13.97 21.49 15.09
CA VAL A 111 15.33 22.02 14.91
C VAL A 111 15.32 23.33 14.14
N MET A 112 14.49 23.49 13.10
CA MET A 112 14.50 24.73 12.32
C MET A 112 13.57 25.79 12.92
N GLU A 113 12.30 25.43 13.12
CA GLU A 113 11.29 26.40 13.56
C GLU A 113 11.44 26.75 15.04
N ARG A 114 11.80 25.76 15.88
CA ARG A 114 11.97 25.96 17.33
C ARG A 114 13.41 26.10 17.77
N SER A 115 14.39 25.90 16.88
CA SER A 115 15.82 25.99 17.20
C SER A 115 16.27 25.04 18.34
N LEU A 116 15.59 23.91 18.51
CA LEU A 116 15.87 22.93 19.57
C LEU A 116 16.69 21.75 19.01
N LYS A 117 18.01 21.78 19.20
CA LYS A 117 18.89 20.66 18.81
C LYS A 117 18.94 19.52 19.83
N ASP A 118 18.73 19.82 21.11
CA ASP A 118 18.66 18.83 22.17
C ASP A 118 17.26 18.19 22.21
N VAL A 119 17.21 16.86 22.05
CA VAL A 119 15.97 16.08 22.11
C VAL A 119 15.26 16.21 23.46
N ARG A 120 15.98 16.50 24.54
CA ARG A 120 15.37 16.72 25.87
C ARG A 120 14.50 17.97 25.89
N ALA A 121 14.91 19.01 25.15
CA ALA A 121 14.17 20.27 25.09
C ALA A 121 12.89 20.18 24.24
N TRP A 122 12.75 19.14 23.41
CA TRP A 122 11.59 18.98 22.52
C TRP A 122 10.28 18.84 23.29
N GLU A 123 10.34 18.32 24.52
CA GLU A 123 9.17 18.15 25.39
C GLU A 123 8.37 19.43 25.58
N ASN A 124 9.05 20.57 25.62
CA ASN A 124 8.46 21.89 25.85
C ASN A 124 7.53 22.36 24.72
N VAL A 125 7.64 21.77 23.52
CA VAL A 125 6.89 22.19 22.32
C VAL A 125 6.14 21.03 21.66
N LEU A 126 6.06 19.86 22.31
CA LEU A 126 5.39 18.68 21.75
C LEU A 126 3.90 18.90 21.50
N THR A 127 3.24 19.65 22.40
CA THR A 127 1.80 19.96 22.30
C THR A 127 1.48 20.76 21.05
N GLU A 128 2.43 21.54 20.55
CA GLU A 128 2.30 22.34 19.32
C GLU A 128 2.56 21.52 18.04
N PHE A 129 3.22 20.36 18.13
CA PHE A 129 3.66 19.63 16.96
C PHE A 129 2.51 19.02 16.16
N ALA A 130 1.54 18.39 16.82
CA ALA A 130 0.39 17.80 16.12
C ALA A 130 -0.48 18.86 15.41
N PRO A 131 -0.85 19.99 16.06
CA PRO A 131 -1.49 21.12 15.39
C PRO A 131 -0.68 21.66 14.20
N HIS A 132 0.64 21.80 14.36
CA HIS A 132 1.52 22.24 13.29
C HIS A 132 1.47 21.29 12.08
N LEU A 133 1.54 19.96 12.30
CA LEU A 133 1.42 19.00 11.21
C LEU A 133 0.08 19.11 10.50
N MET A 134 -1.02 19.30 11.24
CA MET A 134 -2.35 19.44 10.65
C MET A 134 -2.46 20.70 9.78
N ALA A 135 -1.87 21.81 10.20
CA ALA A 135 -1.94 23.07 9.48
C ALA A 135 -0.98 23.15 8.27
N ASN A 136 0.24 22.61 8.40
CA ASN A 136 1.34 22.97 7.50
C ASN A 136 1.86 21.83 6.62
N SER A 137 1.51 20.57 6.88
CA SER A 137 2.14 19.43 6.19
C SER A 137 1.38 18.90 4.96
N GLY A 138 0.10 19.27 4.81
CA GLY A 138 -0.79 18.69 3.80
C GLY A 138 -1.04 17.17 3.96
N LEU A 139 -0.63 16.58 5.10
CA LEU A 139 -0.79 15.16 5.38
C LEU A 139 -2.22 14.81 5.77
N GLN A 140 -2.66 13.62 5.36
CA GLN A 140 -3.88 13.02 5.90
C GLN A 140 -3.68 12.63 7.38
N ILE A 141 -4.76 12.61 8.17
CA ILE A 141 -4.70 12.29 9.62
C ILE A 141 -3.97 10.96 9.88
N ASN A 142 -4.24 9.93 9.08
CA ASN A 142 -3.53 8.64 9.16
C ASN A 142 -2.01 8.74 8.95
N GLN A 143 -1.55 9.68 8.12
CA GLN A 143 -0.12 9.92 7.91
C GLN A 143 0.46 10.71 9.09
N ILE A 144 -0.27 11.70 9.62
CA ILE A 144 0.10 12.44 10.85
C ILE A 144 0.27 11.47 12.02
N LYS A 145 -0.69 10.57 12.25
CA LYS A 145 -0.60 9.51 13.26
C LYS A 145 0.64 8.63 13.11
N LYS A 146 1.10 8.37 11.88
CA LYS A 146 2.34 7.61 11.64
C LYS A 146 3.59 8.40 12.03
N VAL A 147 3.63 9.72 11.78
CA VAL A 147 4.71 10.62 12.22
C VAL A 147 4.74 10.69 13.76
N LEU A 148 3.59 10.95 14.39
CA LEU A 148 3.50 10.98 15.86
C LEU A 148 3.80 9.61 16.48
N GLY A 149 3.38 8.52 15.84
CA GLY A 149 3.70 7.16 16.27
C GLY A 149 5.21 6.86 16.21
N LEU A 150 5.93 7.43 15.24
CA LEU A 150 7.40 7.35 15.19
C LEU A 150 8.02 8.08 16.39
N LEU A 151 7.62 9.33 16.66
CA LEU A 151 8.09 10.06 17.84
C LEU A 151 7.79 9.34 19.15
N LYS A 152 6.59 8.75 19.27
CA LYS A 152 6.23 7.95 20.45
C LYS A 152 7.20 6.80 20.65
N ARG A 153 7.50 6.03 19.60
CA ARG A 153 8.48 4.92 19.67
C ARG A 153 9.88 5.40 19.98
N PHE A 154 10.29 6.52 19.39
CA PHE A 154 11.59 7.12 19.67
C PHE A 154 11.70 7.58 21.13
N SER A 155 10.64 8.19 21.71
CA SER A 155 10.65 8.56 23.13
C SER A 155 10.79 7.36 24.07
N ILE A 156 10.21 6.21 23.72
CA ILE A 156 10.37 4.96 24.48
C ILE A 156 11.84 4.51 24.46
N TYR A 157 12.48 4.61 23.30
CA TYR A 157 13.91 4.33 23.14
C TYR A 157 14.78 5.28 23.96
N LEU A 158 14.49 6.58 23.95
CA LEU A 158 15.24 7.58 24.72
C LEU A 158 15.13 7.30 26.23
N VAL A 159 13.96 6.88 26.71
CA VAL A 159 13.79 6.47 28.12
C VAL A 159 14.57 5.20 28.45
N SER A 160 14.52 4.16 27.59
CA SER A 160 15.25 2.91 27.84
C SER A 160 16.77 3.11 27.89
N HIS A 161 17.28 4.14 27.22
CA HIS A 161 18.69 4.54 27.21
C HIS A 161 19.00 5.66 28.20
N ARG A 162 18.08 6.01 29.10
CA ARG A 162 18.23 7.04 30.15
C ARG A 162 18.57 8.44 29.60
N ILE A 163 18.22 8.73 28.34
CA ILE A 163 18.35 10.05 27.74
C ILE A 163 17.20 10.95 28.20
N LEU A 164 15.99 10.37 28.32
CA LEU A 164 14.81 11.00 28.93
C LEU A 164 14.44 10.29 30.23
N THR A 165 13.85 11.04 31.16
CA THR A 165 13.29 10.50 32.41
C THR A 165 11.89 9.92 32.22
N ARG A 166 11.10 10.47 31.29
CA ARG A 166 9.75 10.01 30.98
C ARG A 166 9.48 10.03 29.47
N ARG A 167 8.46 9.28 29.06
CA ARG A 167 8.00 9.22 27.67
C ARG A 167 7.28 10.50 27.31
N TRP A 168 7.35 10.88 26.05
CA TRP A 168 6.62 12.02 25.52
C TRP A 168 5.11 11.75 25.48
N GLU A 169 4.33 12.70 26.00
CA GLU A 169 2.87 12.69 25.93
C GLU A 169 2.40 13.34 24.63
N LEU A 170 2.18 12.50 23.62
CA LEU A 170 1.71 12.94 22.31
C LEU A 170 0.19 12.82 22.21
N ILE A 171 -0.47 13.94 21.95
CA ILE A 171 -1.89 13.97 21.62
C ILE A 171 -2.04 13.49 20.18
N LEU A 172 -2.64 12.30 20.00
CA LEU A 172 -2.95 11.79 18.68
C LEU A 172 -4.27 12.42 18.22
N PRO A 173 -4.31 13.04 17.03
CA PRO A 173 -5.56 13.56 16.50
C PRO A 173 -6.57 12.41 16.39
N THR A 174 -7.75 12.61 16.97
CA THR A 174 -8.90 11.73 16.77
C THR A 174 -9.30 11.83 15.31
N GLU A 175 -9.45 10.67 14.67
CA GLU A 175 -10.09 10.66 13.36
C GLU A 175 -11.59 10.75 13.60
N ASN A 176 -12.29 11.58 12.83
CA ASN A 176 -13.61 11.18 12.37
C ASN A 176 -13.40 9.82 11.73
N ARG A 177 -13.86 8.75 12.40
CA ARG A 177 -13.59 7.33 12.06
C ARG A 177 -13.44 7.21 10.55
N ALA A 178 -12.25 6.84 10.08
CA ALA A 178 -11.98 6.71 8.64
C ALA A 178 -13.18 5.98 8.04
N SER A 179 -13.95 6.69 7.19
CA SER A 179 -15.12 6.10 6.57
C SER A 179 -14.60 4.87 5.83
N ALA A 180 -15.09 3.70 6.24
CA ALA A 180 -14.66 2.46 5.62
C ALA A 180 -14.95 2.62 4.13
N THR A 181 -13.91 2.76 3.28
CA THR A 181 -14.06 3.20 1.89
C THR A 181 -15.07 2.28 1.21
N PRO A 182 -16.36 2.64 1.10
CA PRO A 182 -17.38 1.62 0.87
C PRO A 182 -17.16 1.01 -0.51
N LEU A 183 -17.56 -0.25 -0.69
CA LEU A 183 -17.63 -0.78 -2.05
C LEU A 183 -18.53 0.15 -2.87
N PRO A 184 -18.21 0.43 -4.13
CA PRO A 184 -18.98 1.35 -4.96
C PRO A 184 -20.42 0.85 -5.15
N SER A 185 -20.57 -0.46 -5.33
CA SER A 185 -21.84 -1.18 -5.35
C SER A 185 -21.60 -2.63 -4.94
N GLU A 186 -22.66 -3.43 -4.91
CA GLU A 186 -22.53 -4.88 -4.79
C GLU A 186 -22.14 -5.47 -6.14
N LEU A 187 -21.18 -6.41 -6.14
CA LEU A 187 -20.71 -7.09 -7.34
C LEU A 187 -21.16 -8.54 -7.31
N GLU A 188 -22.03 -8.91 -8.24
CA GLU A 188 -22.58 -10.26 -8.32
C GLU A 188 -21.63 -11.23 -9.04
N PRO A 189 -21.62 -12.52 -8.65
CA PRO A 189 -20.78 -13.55 -9.27
C PRO A 189 -20.96 -13.65 -10.79
N ASN A 190 -22.21 -13.57 -11.27
CA ASN A 190 -22.54 -13.65 -12.69
C ASN A 190 -21.93 -12.50 -13.49
N THR A 191 -21.87 -11.29 -12.92
CA THR A 191 -21.22 -10.13 -13.53
C THR A 191 -19.72 -10.39 -13.70
N VAL A 192 -19.07 -11.00 -12.69
CA VAL A 192 -17.66 -11.36 -12.76
C VAL A 192 -17.42 -12.46 -13.80
N LEU A 193 -18.25 -13.51 -13.83
CA LEU A 193 -18.15 -14.58 -14.83
C LEU A 193 -18.34 -14.05 -16.26
N GLN A 194 -19.31 -13.17 -16.48
CA GLN A 194 -19.54 -12.54 -17.78
C GLN A 194 -18.35 -11.69 -18.20
N PHE A 195 -17.77 -10.91 -17.28
CA PHE A 195 -16.54 -10.18 -17.53
C PHE A 195 -15.38 -11.12 -17.87
N MET A 196 -15.20 -12.22 -17.14
CA MET A 196 -14.14 -13.20 -17.41
C MET A 196 -14.22 -13.81 -18.81
N ARG A 197 -15.43 -14.01 -19.34
CA ARG A 197 -15.66 -14.59 -20.68
C ARG A 197 -15.35 -13.62 -21.83
N THR A 198 -15.42 -12.30 -21.59
CA THR A 198 -15.26 -11.28 -22.63
C THR A 198 -13.97 -10.47 -22.50
N ALA A 199 -13.37 -10.45 -21.32
CA ALA A 199 -12.12 -9.75 -21.06
C ALA A 199 -10.92 -10.49 -21.66
N THR A 200 -9.79 -9.78 -21.78
CA THR A 200 -8.54 -10.45 -22.16
C THR A 200 -8.15 -11.48 -21.10
N PRO A 201 -7.47 -12.59 -21.47
CA PRO A 201 -7.13 -13.67 -20.55
C PRO A 201 -6.53 -13.22 -19.21
N ARG A 202 -5.67 -12.19 -19.28
CA ARG A 202 -5.05 -11.57 -18.11
C ARG A 202 -6.06 -10.93 -17.15
N HIS A 203 -6.98 -10.10 -17.66
CA HIS A 203 -7.95 -9.40 -16.81
C HIS A 203 -9.02 -10.37 -16.31
N ALA A 204 -9.41 -11.34 -17.14
CA ALA A 204 -10.27 -12.45 -16.72
C ALA A 204 -9.67 -13.21 -15.54
N LEU A 205 -8.38 -13.57 -15.62
CA LEU A 205 -7.69 -14.25 -14.53
C LEU A 205 -7.61 -13.39 -13.27
N LEU A 206 -7.29 -12.10 -13.37
CA LEU A 206 -7.28 -11.19 -12.22
C LEU A 206 -8.66 -11.05 -11.56
N ALA A 207 -9.73 -10.95 -12.36
CA ALA A 207 -11.09 -10.92 -11.87
C ALA A 207 -11.43 -12.21 -11.12
N GLY A 208 -11.11 -13.36 -11.72
CA GLY A 208 -11.36 -14.68 -11.15
C GLY A 208 -10.63 -14.91 -9.84
N LEU A 209 -9.34 -14.60 -9.80
CA LEU A 209 -8.50 -14.75 -8.61
C LEU A 209 -8.91 -13.79 -7.48
N GLY A 210 -9.21 -12.54 -7.82
CA GLY A 210 -9.61 -11.53 -6.85
C GLY A 210 -10.96 -11.83 -6.22
N PHE A 211 -11.95 -12.26 -7.02
CA PHE A 211 -13.31 -12.49 -6.56
C PHE A 211 -13.50 -13.94 -6.07
N PHE A 212 -13.31 -14.95 -6.92
CA PHE A 212 -13.65 -16.34 -6.57
C PHE A 212 -12.64 -17.06 -5.67
N ALA A 213 -11.42 -16.53 -5.55
CA ALA A 213 -10.42 -17.02 -4.58
C ALA A 213 -10.08 -15.99 -3.48
N SER A 214 -10.72 -14.82 -3.50
CA SER A 214 -10.47 -13.74 -2.54
C SER A 214 -8.97 -13.39 -2.40
N LEU A 215 -8.20 -13.41 -3.50
CA LEU A 215 -6.78 -13.09 -3.45
C LEU A 215 -6.52 -11.58 -3.37
N ARG A 216 -5.48 -11.20 -2.62
CA ARG A 216 -4.91 -9.85 -2.69
C ARG A 216 -4.23 -9.67 -4.05
N PRO A 217 -4.15 -8.44 -4.59
CA PRO A 217 -3.43 -8.19 -5.84
C PRO A 217 -2.00 -8.72 -5.78
N GLU A 218 -1.29 -8.49 -4.68
CA GLU A 218 0.09 -8.94 -4.48
C GLU A 218 0.21 -10.47 -4.45
N GLU A 219 -0.81 -11.17 -3.94
CA GLU A 219 -0.88 -12.64 -3.98
C GLU A 219 -1.07 -13.09 -5.43
N SER A 220 -2.06 -12.54 -6.14
CA SER A 220 -2.37 -12.89 -7.54
C SER A 220 -1.18 -12.66 -8.48
N PHE A 221 -0.45 -11.56 -8.31
CA PHE A 221 0.64 -11.20 -9.22
C PHE A 221 1.87 -12.11 -9.12
N ALA A 222 2.05 -12.79 -7.98
CA ALA A 222 3.21 -13.63 -7.74
C ALA A 222 3.00 -15.10 -8.15
N LEU A 223 1.76 -15.49 -8.45
CA LEU A 223 1.44 -16.87 -8.76
C LEU A 223 2.15 -17.35 -10.02
N THR A 224 2.38 -18.66 -10.05
CA THR A 224 2.78 -19.46 -11.22
C THR A 224 1.82 -20.64 -11.32
N ARG A 225 1.86 -21.37 -12.44
CA ARG A 225 1.03 -22.57 -12.62
C ARG A 225 1.19 -23.62 -11.51
N ALA A 226 2.38 -23.72 -10.90
CA ALA A 226 2.66 -24.70 -9.84
C ALA A 226 1.87 -24.46 -8.55
N HIS A 227 1.33 -23.25 -8.35
CA HIS A 227 0.55 -22.90 -7.17
C HIS A 227 -0.90 -23.41 -7.24
N PHE A 228 -1.35 -23.90 -8.39
CA PHE A 228 -2.73 -24.38 -8.57
C PHE A 228 -2.80 -25.88 -8.31
N LEU A 229 -3.61 -26.23 -7.32
CA LEU A 229 -3.92 -27.60 -6.95
C LEU A 229 -5.26 -27.98 -7.57
N THR A 230 -5.37 -29.19 -8.12
CA THR A 230 -6.61 -29.69 -8.72
C THR A 230 -7.05 -31.03 -8.11
N GLY A 231 -8.29 -31.44 -8.37
CA GLY A 231 -8.79 -32.77 -8.00
C GLY A 231 -8.88 -32.99 -6.49
N SER A 232 -8.51 -34.19 -6.02
CA SER A 232 -8.50 -34.53 -4.58
C SER A 232 -7.53 -33.65 -3.80
N LEU A 233 -6.33 -33.40 -4.35
CA LEU A 233 -5.31 -32.57 -3.70
C LEU A 233 -5.82 -31.16 -3.37
N ALA A 234 -6.62 -30.57 -4.28
CA ALA A 234 -7.25 -29.27 -4.04
C ALA A 234 -8.20 -29.28 -2.84
N LYS A 235 -8.98 -30.36 -2.71
CA LYS A 235 -10.00 -30.54 -1.67
C LYS A 235 -9.36 -30.83 -0.32
N ASP A 236 -8.38 -31.73 -0.31
CA ASP A 236 -7.73 -32.21 0.92
C ASP A 236 -6.88 -31.13 1.60
N ARG A 237 -6.28 -30.24 0.81
CA ARG A 237 -5.38 -29.20 1.34
C ARG A 237 -6.07 -27.89 1.73
N ALA A 238 -7.22 -27.58 1.14
CA ALA A 238 -7.91 -26.32 1.43
C ALA A 238 -8.77 -26.45 2.69
N LYS A 239 -8.36 -25.81 3.79
CA LYS A 239 -9.07 -25.80 5.07
C LYS A 239 -10.56 -25.41 4.94
N THR A 240 -10.90 -24.57 3.96
CA THR A 240 -12.27 -24.08 3.75
C THR A 240 -13.14 -25.00 2.91
N TYR A 241 -12.59 -25.99 2.18
CA TYR A 241 -13.35 -26.77 1.19
C TYR A 241 -14.53 -27.53 1.82
N THR A 242 -14.27 -28.38 2.82
CA THR A 242 -15.31 -29.20 3.46
C THR A 242 -16.41 -28.35 4.10
N ARG A 243 -16.05 -27.18 4.64
CA ARG A 243 -17.02 -26.26 5.26
C ARG A 243 -17.80 -25.47 4.20
N PHE A 244 -17.20 -25.10 3.07
CA PHE A 244 -17.89 -24.46 1.94
C PHE A 244 -18.87 -25.40 1.24
N ALA A 245 -18.57 -26.70 1.18
CA ALA A 245 -19.47 -27.69 0.60
C ALA A 245 -20.85 -27.72 1.26
N GLN A 246 -20.93 -27.38 2.56
CA GLN A 246 -22.20 -27.27 3.31
C GLN A 246 -23.12 -26.16 2.78
N TYR A 247 -22.56 -25.19 2.06
CA TYR A 247 -23.28 -24.04 1.46
C TYR A 247 -23.44 -24.20 -0.06
N GLY A 248 -23.22 -25.41 -0.61
CA GLY A 248 -23.21 -25.64 -2.05
C GLY A 248 -22.02 -25.01 -2.78
N LEU A 249 -21.04 -24.50 -2.03
CA LEU A 249 -19.84 -23.88 -2.57
C LEU A 249 -18.68 -24.87 -2.64
N GLY A 250 -17.65 -24.45 -3.35
CA GLY A 250 -16.38 -25.12 -3.45
C GLY A 250 -16.20 -25.88 -4.75
N SER A 251 -15.00 -25.77 -5.31
CA SER A 251 -14.63 -26.39 -6.59
C SER A 251 -13.47 -27.38 -6.44
N GLY A 252 -13.17 -28.09 -7.51
CA GLY A 252 -11.97 -28.94 -7.62
C GLY A 252 -10.68 -28.17 -7.88
N LEU A 253 -10.64 -26.86 -7.63
CA LEU A 253 -9.48 -25.98 -7.82
C LEU A 253 -9.17 -25.22 -6.53
N SER A 254 -7.93 -25.30 -6.09
CA SER A 254 -7.41 -24.55 -4.95
C SER A 254 -6.05 -23.92 -5.29
N ILE A 255 -5.67 -22.89 -4.56
CA ILE A 255 -4.47 -22.10 -4.81
C ILE A 255 -3.63 -22.10 -3.55
N PHE A 256 -2.39 -22.59 -3.65
CA PHE A 256 -1.41 -22.49 -2.58
C PHE A 256 -0.73 -21.11 -2.62
N ILE A 257 -0.91 -20.35 -1.55
CA ILE A 257 -0.33 -19.02 -1.38
C ILE A 257 0.86 -19.15 -0.45
N ASP A 258 2.06 -19.12 -0.98
CA ASP A 258 3.32 -19.11 -0.24
C ASP A 258 4.28 -18.02 -0.70
N ILE A 259 3.87 -17.22 -1.69
CA ILE A 259 4.63 -16.13 -2.28
C ILE A 259 3.73 -14.92 -2.55
N VAL A 260 4.28 -13.72 -2.45
CA VAL A 260 3.62 -12.44 -2.75
C VAL A 260 4.56 -11.51 -3.50
N LEU A 261 4.01 -10.65 -4.35
CA LEU A 261 4.78 -9.62 -5.06
C LEU A 261 4.87 -8.37 -4.19
N SER A 262 6.03 -8.16 -3.59
CA SER A 262 6.36 -6.97 -2.82
C SER A 262 6.95 -5.87 -3.71
N ALA A 263 7.31 -4.72 -3.10
CA ALA A 263 8.00 -3.65 -3.82
C ALA A 263 9.41 -4.06 -4.28
N ASP A 264 10.04 -4.99 -3.57
CA ASP A 264 11.42 -5.43 -3.79
C ASP A 264 11.48 -6.74 -4.62
N GLY A 265 10.33 -7.20 -5.14
CA GLY A 265 10.21 -8.46 -5.86
C GLY A 265 9.38 -9.49 -5.10
N LEU A 266 9.61 -10.76 -5.43
CA LEU A 266 8.90 -11.89 -4.82
C LEU A 266 9.37 -12.14 -3.39
N ASP A 267 8.44 -12.43 -2.50
CA ASP A 267 8.69 -12.52 -1.06
C ASP A 267 7.67 -13.43 -0.36
N GLU A 268 7.97 -13.86 0.86
CA GLU A 268 7.07 -14.68 1.65
C GLU A 268 5.92 -13.86 2.28
N PRO A 269 4.72 -14.45 2.45
CA PRO A 269 3.63 -13.81 3.16
C PRO A 269 3.99 -13.48 4.62
N LYS A 270 3.69 -12.26 5.07
CA LYS A 270 4.09 -11.73 6.39
C LYS A 270 3.55 -12.47 7.62
N THR A 271 2.51 -13.26 7.48
CA THR A 271 1.83 -13.92 8.62
C THR A 271 1.47 -15.34 8.24
N ALA A 272 1.46 -16.25 9.22
CA ALA A 272 1.03 -17.62 9.02
C ALA A 272 -0.38 -17.72 8.40
N TYR A 273 -1.29 -16.79 8.74
CA TYR A 273 -2.63 -16.72 8.14
C TYR A 273 -2.61 -16.40 6.64
N SER A 274 -1.62 -15.65 6.17
CA SER A 274 -1.49 -15.30 4.75
C SER A 274 -0.91 -16.45 3.92
N LYS A 275 -0.15 -17.37 4.54
CA LYS A 275 0.39 -18.57 3.89
C LYS A 275 -0.61 -19.72 4.02
N ALA A 276 -1.40 -19.97 2.99
CA ALA A 276 -2.51 -20.91 3.07
C ALA A 276 -2.91 -21.48 1.70
N VAL A 277 -3.66 -22.58 1.72
CA VAL A 277 -4.34 -23.10 0.53
C VAL A 277 -5.78 -22.63 0.53
N VAL A 278 -6.19 -21.97 -0.56
CA VAL A 278 -7.48 -21.30 -0.69
C VAL A 278 -8.26 -21.96 -1.80
N ASN A 279 -9.49 -22.37 -1.52
CA ASN A 279 -10.35 -22.94 -2.54
C ASN A 279 -11.01 -21.85 -3.39
N VAL A 280 -11.11 -22.07 -4.70
CA VAL A 280 -11.97 -21.29 -5.60
C VAL A 280 -13.41 -21.71 -5.33
N TRP A 281 -14.23 -20.84 -4.76
CA TRP A 281 -15.52 -21.25 -4.20
C TRP A 281 -16.62 -21.49 -5.25
N ASP A 282 -16.46 -20.99 -6.48
CA ASP A 282 -17.39 -21.20 -7.58
C ASP A 282 -16.86 -22.21 -8.60
N LYS A 283 -17.73 -23.13 -9.05
CA LYS A 283 -17.34 -24.22 -9.96
C LYS A 283 -17.10 -23.72 -11.39
N ASP A 284 -17.93 -22.82 -11.89
CA ASP A 284 -17.81 -22.30 -13.25
C ASP A 284 -16.58 -21.40 -13.36
N ALA A 285 -16.34 -20.58 -12.35
CA ALA A 285 -15.13 -19.78 -12.24
C ALA A 285 -13.88 -20.66 -12.21
N ALA A 286 -13.90 -21.78 -11.47
CA ALA A 286 -12.78 -22.70 -11.40
C ALA A 286 -12.45 -23.31 -12.78
N VAL A 287 -13.46 -23.66 -13.58
CA VAL A 287 -13.27 -24.15 -14.95
C VAL A 287 -12.61 -23.07 -15.83
N LEU A 288 -13.11 -21.83 -15.77
CA LEU A 288 -12.54 -20.71 -16.54
C LEU A 288 -11.11 -20.38 -16.10
N ILE A 289 -10.83 -20.37 -14.80
CA ILE A 289 -9.48 -20.13 -14.28
C ILE A 289 -8.53 -21.23 -14.74
N ALA A 290 -8.95 -22.50 -14.64
CA ALA A 290 -8.14 -23.63 -15.07
C ALA A 290 -7.83 -23.60 -16.57
N SER A 291 -8.80 -23.21 -17.42
CA SER A 291 -8.57 -23.07 -18.86
C SER A 291 -7.56 -21.97 -19.18
N LEU A 292 -7.70 -20.80 -18.54
CA LEU A 292 -6.79 -19.66 -18.71
C LEU A 292 -5.35 -19.99 -18.29
N ILE A 293 -5.17 -20.81 -17.26
CA ILE A 293 -3.83 -21.17 -16.76
C ILE A 293 -3.19 -22.29 -17.60
N LYS A 294 -3.99 -23.18 -18.19
CA LYS A 294 -3.48 -24.28 -19.03
C LYS A 294 -2.67 -23.75 -20.22
N GLU A 295 -3.05 -22.58 -20.73
CA GLU A 295 -2.40 -21.90 -21.86
C GLU A 295 -1.06 -21.24 -21.48
N LEU A 296 -0.71 -21.18 -20.19
CA LEU A 296 0.50 -20.48 -19.72
C LEU A 296 1.72 -21.42 -19.64
N PRO A 297 2.93 -20.91 -19.98
CA PRO A 297 4.17 -21.67 -19.84
C PRO A 297 4.42 -22.10 -18.39
N THR A 298 4.90 -23.33 -18.22
CA THR A 298 5.28 -23.85 -16.90
C THR A 298 6.46 -23.06 -16.32
N GLY A 299 6.36 -22.66 -15.05
CA GLY A 299 7.43 -21.96 -14.32
C GLY A 299 7.44 -20.44 -14.44
N ALA A 300 6.76 -19.86 -15.43
CA ALA A 300 6.62 -18.41 -15.54
C ALA A 300 5.62 -17.87 -14.50
N VAL A 301 5.91 -16.69 -13.95
CA VAL A 301 4.92 -15.91 -13.20
C VAL A 301 3.77 -15.57 -14.14
N LEU A 302 2.52 -15.75 -13.69
CA LEU A 302 1.33 -15.56 -14.53
C LEU A 302 1.27 -14.15 -15.16
N PHE A 303 1.93 -13.18 -14.52
CA PHE A 303 1.95 -11.77 -14.90
C PHE A 303 3.38 -11.24 -15.16
N ASP A 304 4.28 -12.10 -15.65
CA ASP A 304 5.69 -11.80 -15.90
C ASP A 304 5.93 -10.55 -16.79
N GLY A 305 7.08 -9.91 -16.58
CA GLY A 305 7.55 -8.75 -17.35
C GLY A 305 6.85 -7.43 -17.04
N ARG A 306 6.00 -7.37 -16.01
CA ARG A 306 5.27 -6.14 -15.64
C ARG A 306 5.45 -5.77 -14.18
N SER A 307 5.73 -4.49 -13.95
CA SER A 307 5.69 -3.92 -12.60
C SER A 307 4.26 -3.98 -12.04
N ARG A 308 4.15 -4.07 -10.71
CA ARG A 308 2.89 -3.96 -9.97
C ARG A 308 2.06 -2.75 -10.41
N ASP A 309 2.71 -1.60 -10.60
CA ASP A 309 2.05 -0.37 -11.03
C ASP A 309 1.48 -0.48 -12.45
N THR A 310 2.16 -1.19 -13.34
CA THR A 310 1.67 -1.47 -14.70
C THR A 310 0.39 -2.31 -14.66
N LEU A 311 0.32 -3.30 -13.77
CA LEU A 311 -0.87 -4.15 -13.61
C LEU A 311 -2.05 -3.36 -13.05
N PHE A 312 -1.84 -2.54 -12.02
CA PHE A 312 -2.89 -1.65 -11.50
C PHE A 312 -3.38 -0.63 -12.54
N LYS A 313 -2.48 -0.04 -13.33
CA LYS A 313 -2.85 0.88 -14.42
C LYS A 313 -3.64 0.16 -15.52
N SER A 314 -3.24 -1.06 -15.87
CA SER A 314 -3.97 -1.88 -16.84
C SER A 314 -5.38 -2.19 -16.34
N TRP A 315 -5.51 -2.61 -15.08
CA TRP A 315 -6.80 -2.87 -14.46
C TRP A 315 -7.70 -1.65 -14.43
N ARG A 316 -7.18 -0.47 -14.08
CA ARG A 316 -7.98 0.77 -14.09
C ARG A 316 -8.58 1.07 -15.47
N LYS A 317 -7.89 0.68 -16.54
CA LYS A 317 -8.35 0.93 -17.92
C LYS A 317 -9.30 -0.14 -18.45
N TRP A 318 -9.09 -1.41 -18.08
CA TRP A 318 -9.73 -2.55 -18.73
C TRP A 318 -10.38 -3.56 -17.76
N GLY A 319 -10.33 -3.30 -16.46
CA GLY A 319 -10.97 -4.10 -15.42
C GLY A 319 -12.47 -3.82 -15.35
N ILE A 320 -13.11 -4.38 -14.31
CA ILE A 320 -14.52 -4.13 -14.04
C ILE A 320 -14.72 -2.65 -13.67
N PRO A 321 -15.56 -1.88 -14.40
CA PRO A 321 -15.73 -0.46 -14.15
C PRO A 321 -16.15 -0.15 -12.70
N GLY A 322 -15.48 0.82 -12.08
CA GLY A 322 -15.74 1.23 -10.69
C GLY A 322 -15.02 0.40 -9.63
N TYR A 323 -14.48 -0.77 -9.95
CA TYR A 323 -13.83 -1.66 -8.98
C TYR A 323 -12.31 -1.65 -9.10
N THR A 324 -11.61 -1.50 -7.98
CA THR A 324 -10.17 -1.80 -7.90
C THR A 324 -9.94 -3.30 -7.73
N LEU A 325 -8.71 -3.76 -7.92
CA LEU A 325 -8.35 -5.17 -7.66
C LEU A 325 -8.55 -5.55 -6.19
N HIS A 326 -8.35 -4.62 -5.24
CA HIS A 326 -8.62 -4.88 -3.83
C HIS A 326 -10.13 -5.02 -3.56
N ASP A 327 -10.96 -4.30 -4.31
CA ASP A 327 -12.41 -4.36 -4.16
C ASP A 327 -12.97 -5.72 -4.55
N LEU A 328 -12.34 -6.46 -5.46
CA LEU A 328 -12.79 -7.82 -5.83
C LEU A 328 -12.80 -8.77 -4.63
N ARG A 329 -11.72 -8.76 -3.84
CA ARG A 329 -11.63 -9.57 -2.60
C ARG A 329 -12.69 -9.15 -1.60
N ARG A 330 -12.94 -7.84 -1.49
CA ARG A 330 -13.97 -7.33 -0.59
C ARG A 330 -15.36 -7.68 -1.06
N ALA A 331 -15.64 -7.56 -2.34
CA ALA A 331 -16.93 -7.90 -2.93
C ALA A 331 -17.23 -9.39 -2.80
N SER A 332 -16.20 -10.25 -2.93
CA SER A 332 -16.30 -11.67 -2.58
C SER A 332 -16.70 -11.87 -1.11
N GLY A 333 -16.00 -11.18 -0.20
CA GLY A 333 -16.33 -11.21 1.22
C GLY A 333 -17.76 -10.76 1.53
N LEU A 334 -18.23 -9.72 0.86
CA LEU A 334 -19.59 -9.21 0.97
C LEU A 334 -20.61 -10.25 0.48
N HIS A 335 -20.42 -10.79 -0.73
CA HIS A 335 -21.33 -11.77 -1.32
C HIS A 335 -21.41 -13.04 -0.47
N LEU A 336 -20.27 -13.64 -0.14
CA LEU A 336 -20.20 -14.84 0.71
C LEU A 336 -20.79 -14.61 2.09
N GLY A 337 -20.53 -13.45 2.69
CA GLY A 337 -21.00 -13.15 4.05
C GLY A 337 -22.46 -12.76 4.14
N ARG A 338 -23.04 -12.10 3.12
CA ARG A 338 -24.42 -11.58 3.19
C ARG A 338 -25.43 -12.30 2.32
N ARG A 339 -25.01 -12.79 1.14
CA ARG A 339 -25.90 -13.46 0.19
C ARG A 339 -25.91 -14.96 0.40
N VAL A 340 -24.74 -15.54 0.64
CA VAL A 340 -24.61 -16.97 0.96
C VAL A 340 -24.77 -17.25 2.46
N ASP A 341 -24.65 -16.22 3.30
CA ASP A 341 -24.77 -16.30 4.76
C ASP A 341 -23.73 -17.25 5.42
N ILE A 342 -22.48 -17.14 4.96
CA ILE A 342 -21.37 -17.92 5.53
C ILE A 342 -20.97 -17.35 6.90
N PRO A 343 -20.76 -18.20 7.93
CA PRO A 343 -20.30 -17.78 9.24
C PRO A 343 -19.01 -16.96 9.16
N VAL A 344 -18.98 -15.84 9.90
CA VAL A 344 -17.85 -14.88 9.87
C VAL A 344 -16.49 -15.53 10.13
N THR A 345 -16.43 -16.59 10.94
CA THR A 345 -15.18 -17.32 11.22
C THR A 345 -14.69 -18.13 10.03
N LEU A 346 -15.60 -18.74 9.27
CA LEU A 346 -15.28 -19.43 8.02
C LEU A 346 -14.88 -18.42 6.93
N LEU A 347 -15.56 -17.28 6.88
CA LEU A 347 -15.19 -16.20 5.99
C LEU A 347 -13.82 -15.62 6.35
N GLN A 348 -13.47 -15.51 7.63
CA GLN A 348 -12.14 -15.09 8.07
C GLN A 348 -11.05 -16.05 7.60
N ASP A 349 -11.28 -17.36 7.72
CA ASP A 349 -10.38 -18.39 7.20
C ASP A 349 -10.20 -18.23 5.68
N HIS A 350 -11.28 -18.06 4.93
CA HIS A 350 -11.24 -17.88 3.47
C HIS A 350 -10.54 -16.58 3.06
N LEU A 351 -10.89 -15.46 3.71
CA LEU A 351 -10.28 -14.15 3.49
C LEU A 351 -8.91 -14.00 4.16
N ARG A 352 -8.39 -15.01 4.86
CA ARG A 352 -7.04 -15.00 5.47
C ARG A 352 -6.77 -13.74 6.30
N HIS A 353 -7.76 -13.27 7.05
CA HIS A 353 -7.60 -12.10 7.91
C HIS A 353 -7.10 -12.51 9.30
N ALA A 354 -6.05 -11.86 9.77
CA ALA A 354 -5.55 -12.06 11.13
C ALA A 354 -6.53 -11.54 12.20
N ASP A 355 -7.35 -10.54 11.88
CA ASP A 355 -8.33 -9.93 12.78
C ASP A 355 -9.75 -10.07 12.22
N ILE A 356 -10.66 -10.63 13.03
CA ILE A 356 -12.09 -10.80 12.72
C ILE A 356 -12.77 -9.47 12.38
N LYS A 357 -12.33 -8.35 12.97
CA LYS A 357 -12.88 -7.01 12.66
C LYS A 357 -12.65 -6.63 11.21
N THR A 358 -11.55 -7.09 10.61
CA THR A 358 -11.27 -6.87 9.18
C THR A 358 -12.27 -7.64 8.31
N THR A 359 -12.61 -8.87 8.69
CA THR A 359 -13.65 -9.66 8.01
C THR A 359 -15.02 -8.99 8.11
N GLN A 360 -15.38 -8.50 9.29
CA GLN A 360 -16.63 -7.76 9.49
C GLN A 360 -16.72 -6.50 8.60
N LEU A 361 -15.60 -5.79 8.42
CA LEU A 361 -15.54 -4.65 7.49
C LEU A 361 -15.83 -5.05 6.03
N TYR A 362 -15.40 -6.25 5.62
CA TYR A 362 -15.60 -6.73 4.25
C TYR A 362 -17.05 -7.14 3.99
N MET A 363 -17.80 -7.49 5.04
CA MET A 363 -19.24 -7.80 4.98
C MET A 363 -20.15 -6.56 5.07
N ARG A 364 -19.60 -5.36 5.27
CA ARG A 364 -20.41 -4.13 5.32
C ARG A 364 -20.97 -3.83 3.93
N ALA A 365 -22.29 -3.65 3.88
CA ALA A 365 -22.97 -3.23 2.66
C ALA A 365 -22.34 -1.94 2.10
N PRO A 366 -22.35 -1.75 0.78
CA PRO A 366 -22.07 -0.46 0.17
C PRO A 366 -22.89 0.62 0.86
N THR A 367 -22.26 1.67 1.37
CA THR A 367 -22.98 2.85 1.81
C THR A 367 -23.44 3.57 0.56
N ILE A 368 -24.70 3.35 0.16
CA ILE A 368 -25.34 4.25 -0.80
C ILE A 368 -25.47 5.56 -0.04
N ASP A 369 -24.77 6.60 -0.49
CA ASP A 369 -24.81 7.93 0.11
C ASP A 369 -26.22 8.52 -0.13
N LYS A 370 -27.21 8.04 0.63
CA LYS A 370 -28.48 8.70 0.80
C LYS A 370 -28.26 9.77 1.86
N GLY A 371 -27.62 10.87 1.45
CA GLY A 371 -27.42 12.10 2.20
C GLY A 371 -27.11 11.92 3.69
N ALA A 372 -25.82 11.97 4.06
CA ALA A 372 -25.33 12.33 5.39
C ALA A 372 -26.38 12.32 6.52
N VAL A 373 -26.84 11.13 6.92
CA VAL A 373 -27.53 10.98 8.20
C VAL A 373 -26.41 10.94 9.23
N THR A 374 -26.20 12.07 9.90
CA THR A 374 -25.48 12.10 11.18
C THR A 374 -26.15 11.09 12.08
N GLN A 375 -25.47 9.98 12.33
CA GLN A 375 -25.88 8.99 13.30
C GLN A 375 -25.64 9.63 14.67
N ASP A 376 -26.70 10.20 15.23
CA ASP A 376 -26.72 10.70 16.60
C ASP A 376 -26.63 9.49 17.54
N PHE A 377 -25.65 9.49 18.43
CA PHE A 377 -25.38 8.38 19.35
C PHE A 377 -25.71 8.77 20.79
N ASP A 378 -26.74 9.60 20.98
CA ASP A 378 -27.32 9.89 22.30
C ASP A 378 -28.26 8.78 22.81
N ASP A 379 -28.46 7.68 22.05
CA ASP A 379 -29.32 6.54 22.45
C ASP A 379 -28.56 5.21 22.61
N VAL A 380 -27.42 5.22 23.31
CA VAL A 380 -26.85 3.97 23.87
C VAL A 380 -26.25 4.21 25.26
N GLY A 381 -27.13 4.42 26.23
CA GLY A 381 -26.85 4.31 27.66
C GLY A 381 -27.11 5.58 28.45
#